data_AF-A0A943DU78-F1
#
_entry.id   AF-A0A943DU78-F1
#
_cell.length_a   1.000
_cell.length_b   1.000
_cell.length_c   1.000
_cell.angle_alpha   90.00
_cell.angle_beta   90.00
_cell.angle_gamma   90.00
#
_symmetry.space_group_name_H-M   'P 1'
#
loop_
_entity.id
_entity.type
_entity.pdbx_description
1 polymer ?
#
loop_
_entity_poly.entity_id
_entity_poly.type
_entity_poly.pdbx_seq_one_letter_code
_entity_poly.pdbx_strand_id
1 'polypeptide(L)' 'MRKIHLIVIHCSATRADKELTAFDLDTMHRRRGFNGTGYHYYIRKDGTTHLTRPVERIGAHAKGFNAESIGICY' A
#
# COMPACT_ATOMS: atom_id res chain seq x y z
N MET A 1 0.21 18.63 -9.47
CA MET A 1 0.48 17.86 -8.24
C MET A 1 -0.85 17.53 -7.58
N ARG A 2 -1.09 16.29 -7.14
CA ARG A 2 -2.35 15.91 -6.47
C ARG A 2 -2.43 16.58 -5.10
N LYS A 3 -3.58 17.14 -4.75
CA LYS A 3 -3.82 17.65 -3.40
C LYS A 3 -4.09 16.48 -2.47
N ILE A 4 -3.30 16.37 -1.41
CA ILE A 4 -3.40 15.31 -0.42
C ILE A 4 -3.91 15.91 0.88
N HIS A 5 -4.98 15.33 1.42
CA HIS A 5 -5.66 15.75 2.65
C HIS A 5 -5.46 14.75 3.79
N LEU A 6 -5.15 13.49 3.46
CA LEU A 6 -5.16 12.38 4.40
C LEU A 6 -3.93 11.49 4.23
N ILE A 7 -3.46 10.95 5.34
CA ILE A 7 -2.59 9.77 5.37
C ILE A 7 -3.41 8.64 5.98
N VAL A 8 -3.52 7.52 5.27
CA VAL A 8 -4.31 6.35 5.72
C VAL A 8 -3.35 5.21 6.04
N ILE A 9 -3.35 4.80 7.31
CA ILE A 9 -2.50 3.71 7.80
C ILE A 9 -3.30 2.40 7.76
N HIS A 10 -2.70 1.36 7.19
CA HIS A 10 -3.27 0.03 7.04
C HIS A 10 -2.33 -1.04 7.63
N CYS A 11 -2.92 -2.18 8.00
CA CYS A 11 -2.20 -3.42 8.28
C CYS A 11 -2.40 -4.37 7.08
N SER A 12 -1.38 -5.15 6.75
CA SER A 12 -1.41 -6.20 5.72
C SER A 12 -2.29 -7.40 6.13
N ALA A 13 -2.69 -7.46 7.40
CA ALA A 13 -3.37 -8.59 8.04
C ALA A 13 -2.59 -9.91 7.91
N THR A 14 -1.28 -9.81 7.71
CA THR A 14 -0.37 -10.95 7.69
C THR A 14 -0.14 -11.43 9.12
N ARG A 15 -0.11 -12.74 9.35
CA ARG A 15 0.18 -13.31 10.66
C ARG A 15 1.57 -12.87 11.17
N ALA A 16 1.70 -12.74 12.49
CA ALA A 16 2.94 -12.30 13.12
C ALA A 16 4.13 -13.25 12.89
N ASP A 17 3.87 -14.54 12.60
CA ASP A 17 4.86 -15.59 12.33
C ASP A 17 5.20 -15.75 10.84
N LYS A 18 4.67 -14.89 9.96
CA LYS A 18 4.89 -14.95 8.51
C LYS A 18 5.56 -13.70 7.98
N GLU A 19 6.48 -13.87 7.05
CA GLU A 19 7.02 -12.77 6.26
C GLU A 19 6.14 -12.51 5.05
N LEU A 20 5.91 -11.23 4.75
CA LEU A 20 5.29 -10.78 3.51
C LEU A 20 6.29 -9.85 2.81
N THR A 21 6.75 -10.23 1.63
CA THR A 21 7.64 -9.37 0.85
C THR A 21 6.82 -8.34 0.04
N ALA A 22 7.47 -7.27 -0.43
CA ALA A 22 6.83 -6.32 -1.32
C ALA A 22 6.37 -6.98 -2.65
N PHE A 23 7.09 -8.01 -3.12
CA PHE A 23 6.71 -8.79 -4.29
C PHE A 23 5.45 -9.63 -4.05
N ASP A 24 5.34 -10.27 -2.88
CA ASP A 24 4.15 -11.04 -2.50
C ASP A 24 2.93 -10.12 -2.38
N LEU A 25 3.10 -8.95 -1.76
CA LEU A 25 2.05 -7.94 -1.64
C LEU A 25 1.53 -7.48 -3.00
N ASP A 26 2.43 -7.17 -3.94
CA ASP A 26 2.08 -6.78 -5.32
C ASP A 26 1.34 -7.92 -6.03
N THR A 27 1.84 -9.15 -5.91
CA THR A 27 1.21 -10.35 -6.47
C THR A 27 -0.20 -10.57 -5.94
N MET A 28 -0.40 -10.45 -4.61
CA MET A 28 -1.72 -10.57 -3.97
C MET A 28 -2.70 -9.52 -4.48
N HIS A 29 -2.25 -8.27 -4.63
CA HIS A 29 -3.11 -7.19 -5.13
C HIS A 29 -3.45 -7.36 -6.61
N ARG A 30 -2.50 -7.79 -7.45
CA ARG A 30 -2.76 -8.13 -8.85
C ARG A 30 -3.76 -9.26 -9.01
N ARG A 31 -3.68 -10.30 -8.17
CA ARG A 31 -4.67 -11.40 -8.15
C ARG A 31 -6.08 -10.92 -7.81
N ARG A 32 -6.22 -9.80 -7.09
CA ARG A 32 -7.51 -9.14 -6.79
C ARG A 32 -8.00 -8.21 -7.92
N GLY A 33 -7.28 -8.16 -9.04
CA GLY A 33 -7.60 -7.30 -10.19
C GLY A 33 -7.06 -5.88 -10.08
N PHE A 34 -6.17 -5.59 -9.12
CA PHE A 34 -5.54 -4.26 -9.03
C PHE A 34 -4.35 -4.16 -9.98
N ASN A 35 -4.06 -2.96 -10.46
CA ASN A 35 -2.83 -2.69 -11.22
C ASN A 35 -1.62 -2.53 -10.27
N GLY A 36 -1.19 -3.64 -9.68
CA GLY A 36 -0.15 -3.67 -8.65
C GLY A 36 -0.67 -3.32 -7.26
N THR A 37 0.25 -3.13 -6.32
CA THR A 37 -0.11 -2.73 -4.95
C THR A 37 -0.96 -1.44 -4.89
N GLY A 38 -1.84 -1.41 -3.90
CA GLY A 38 -2.79 -0.32 -3.68
C GLY A 38 -2.22 0.78 -2.78
N TYR A 39 -1.13 0.52 -2.08
CA TYR A 39 -0.47 1.44 -1.15
C TYR A 39 0.64 2.21 -1.86
N HIS A 40 1.03 3.35 -1.30
CA HIS A 40 2.20 4.10 -1.77
C HIS A 40 3.46 3.66 -1.02
N TYR A 41 3.33 3.35 0.27
CA TYR A 41 4.40 2.86 1.12
C TYR A 41 4.04 1.50 1.72
N TYR A 42 5.03 0.63 1.83
CA TYR A 42 4.95 -0.62 2.57
C TYR A 42 6.12 -0.75 3.55
N ILE A 43 5.85 -0.93 4.83
CA ILE A 43 6.85 -1.03 5.90
C ILE A 43 6.91 -2.49 6.34
N ARG A 44 8.09 -3.12 6.26
CA ARG A 44 8.29 -4.50 6.70
C ARG A 44 8.57 -4.57 8.19
N LYS A 45 8.48 -5.79 8.75
CA LYS A 45 8.75 -6.06 10.18
C LYS A 45 10.14 -5.68 10.64
N ASP A 46 11.12 -5.74 9.74
CA ASP A 46 12.50 -5.32 9.98
C ASP A 46 12.70 -3.79 9.91
N GLY A 47 11.63 -3.02 9.65
CA GLY A 47 11.67 -1.57 9.49
C GLY A 47 11.99 -1.09 8.07
N THR A 48 12.29 -1.99 7.13
CA THR A 48 12.55 -1.63 5.73
C THR A 48 11.30 -0.99 5.12
N THR A 49 11.47 0.22 4.57
CA THR A 49 10.39 0.92 3.88
C THR A 49 10.53 0.80 2.36
N HIS A 50 9.50 0.28 1.71
CA HIS A 50 9.40 0.19 0.27
C HIS A 50 8.53 1.33 -0.29
N LEU A 51 9.09 2.07 -1.24
CA LEU A 51 8.32 2.91 -2.16
C LEU A 51 7.67 2.01 -3.20
N THR A 52 6.35 2.02 -3.28
CA THR A 52 5.61 1.07 -4.11
C THR A 52 4.86 1.79 -5.22
N ARG A 53 3.57 2.15 -5.04
CA ARG A 53 2.87 2.99 -6.01
C ARG A 53 3.39 4.44 -5.90
N PRO A 54 3.78 5.09 -7.02
CA PRO A 54 4.19 6.49 -6.99
C PRO A 54 3.11 7.40 -6.39
N VAL A 55 3.49 8.36 -5.55
CA VAL A 55 2.57 9.26 -4.83
C VAL A 55 1.76 10.15 -5.79
N GLU A 56 2.24 10.34 -7.00
CA GLU A 56 1.56 11.06 -8.08
C GLU A 56 0.40 10.26 -8.67
N ARG A 57 0.36 8.94 -8.47
CA ARG A 57 -0.70 8.04 -8.98
C ARG A 57 -1.70 7.68 -7.90
N ILE A 58 -2.99 7.76 -8.21
CA ILE A 58 -4.09 7.43 -7.28
C ILE A 58 -3.93 6.01 -6.74
N GLY A 59 -4.03 5.85 -5.43
CA GLY A 59 -3.95 4.56 -4.73
C GLY A 59 -5.19 3.68 -4.91
N ALA A 60 -5.14 2.49 -4.32
CA ALA A 60 -6.26 1.54 -4.25
C ALA A 60 -6.32 0.90 -2.85
N HIS A 61 -6.41 1.74 -1.81
CA HIS A 61 -6.29 1.32 -0.41
C HIS A 61 -7.49 1.75 0.46
N ALA A 62 -8.18 2.84 0.12
CA ALA A 62 -9.36 3.34 0.83
C ALA A 62 -10.40 3.87 -0.18
N LYS A 63 -11.44 3.07 -0.46
CA LYS A 63 -12.53 3.46 -1.39
C LYS A 63 -13.18 4.77 -0.93
N GLY A 64 -13.33 5.72 -1.86
CA GLY A 64 -13.83 7.07 -1.57
C GLY A 64 -12.74 8.10 -1.24
N PHE A 65 -11.57 7.66 -0.78
CA PHE A 65 -10.51 8.56 -0.30
C PHE A 65 -9.20 8.47 -1.10
N ASN A 66 -9.07 7.47 -2.00
CA ASN A 66 -7.83 7.21 -2.75
C ASN A 66 -7.27 8.43 -3.51
N ALA A 67 -8.12 9.30 -4.04
CA ALA A 67 -7.69 10.43 -4.87
C ALA A 67 -6.92 11.49 -4.09
N GLU A 68 -7.23 11.64 -2.80
CA GLU A 68 -6.75 12.71 -1.92
C GLU A 68 -5.93 12.18 -0.73
N SER A 69 -5.48 10.93 -0.79
CA SER A 69 -4.76 10.30 0.33
C SER A 69 -3.52 9.54 -0.07
N ILE A 70 -2.64 9.38 0.92
CA ILE A 70 -1.47 8.49 0.86
C ILE A 70 -1.71 7.28 1.76
N GLY A 71 -1.86 6.10 1.14
CA GLY A 71 -1.90 4.82 1.85
C GLY A 71 -0.52 4.29 2.23
N ILE A 72 -0.35 3.94 3.50
CA ILE A 72 0.82 3.27 4.08
C ILE A 72 0.35 1.95 4.69
N CYS A 73 1.00 0.84 4.34
CA CYS A 73 0.73 -0.48 4.92
C CYS A 73 1.92 -0.99 5.73
N TYR A 74 1.67 -1.70 6.84
CA TYR A 74 2.67 -2.48 7.58
C TYR A 74 2.33 -3.98 7.61
#